data_AF-A0A5Q4FWW9-F1
#
_entry.id   AF-A0A5Q4FWW9-F1
#
_cell.length_a   1.000
_cell.length_b   1.000
_cell.length_c   1.000
_cell.angle_alpha   90.00
_cell.angle_beta   90.00
_cell.angle_gamma   90.00
#
_symmetry.space_group_name_H-M   'P 1'
#
loop_
_entity.id
_entity.type
_entity.pdbx_description
1 polymer ?
#
loop_
_entity_poly.entity_id
_entity_poly.type
_entity_poly.pdbx_seq_one_letter_code
_entity_poly.pdbx_strand_id
1 'polypeptide(L)'
;MDTGTAILGVPLAQSAGNGAFWSLLVIGLILVGAGAIYDRHRRQKKQADLDRLLDRDPRLDHTVIPCGLRNDELAWWCQGLPAGDRNNGVRYAVEGPMRVDLGPGMPDELNVAAFQWWWEEERRDNNRRNRGIGGFGPRTSSGMSLGGSSSTMGRRRYVEQKTPAAVVKLPVTVDNRVIIRPESLFGRAGITRGGHQFESAEFNRRFRVEAMEQHLALALIDANFQQLMVENFPDQTVEIFGSLLLVAGTPTHRDDSLTGTIGLLPAARQDAHRILRAVPPAYWRAVGALNRGR
;
A
#
# COMPACT_ATOMS: atom_id res chain seq x y z
N MET A 1 53.35 42.49 -44.93
CA MET A 1 53.36 41.05 -45.20
C MET A 1 54.24 40.41 -44.15
N ASP A 2 53.70 39.35 -43.56
CA ASP A 2 54.28 38.33 -42.69
C ASP A 2 54.66 38.66 -41.23
N THR A 3 53.77 38.12 -40.40
CA THR A 3 53.78 37.78 -38.98
C THR A 3 54.87 36.76 -38.60
N GLY A 4 55.37 36.83 -37.37
CA GLY A 4 56.23 35.79 -36.79
C GLY A 4 56.59 35.98 -35.32
N THR A 5 55.59 35.95 -34.44
CA THR A 5 55.76 35.76 -32.99
C THR A 5 56.11 34.30 -32.67
N ALA A 6 57.19 34.06 -31.93
CA ALA A 6 57.41 32.81 -31.21
C ALA A 6 57.84 33.12 -29.77
N ILE A 7 56.94 32.85 -28.83
CA ILE A 7 57.22 32.76 -27.39
C ILE A 7 57.14 31.26 -27.03
N LEU A 8 57.98 30.87 -26.07
CA LEU A 8 57.81 29.81 -25.05
C LEU A 8 58.77 28.64 -25.14
N GLY A 9 59.51 28.48 -24.04
CA GLY A 9 60.24 27.29 -23.66
C GLY A 9 60.61 27.35 -22.17
N VAL A 10 59.61 27.40 -21.29
CA VAL A 10 59.82 27.10 -19.86
C VAL A 10 59.31 25.67 -19.62
N PRO A 11 60.15 24.72 -19.18
CA PRO A 11 59.68 23.39 -18.84
C PRO A 11 59.12 23.43 -17.41
N LEU A 12 57.80 23.46 -17.28
CA LEU A 12 57.14 23.10 -16.03
C LEU A 12 56.91 21.59 -16.02
N ALA A 13 57.79 20.88 -15.29
CA ALA A 13 57.59 19.51 -14.90
C ALA A 13 56.26 19.39 -14.14
N GLN A 14 55.26 18.75 -14.76
CA GLN A 14 53.99 18.44 -14.11
C GLN A 14 54.18 17.26 -13.15
N SER A 15 54.11 17.56 -11.85
CA SER A 15 53.89 16.56 -10.81
C SER A 15 52.46 16.02 -10.90
N ALA A 16 52.25 15.00 -11.71
CA ALA A 16 51.03 14.21 -11.71
C ALA A 16 51.03 13.28 -10.49
N GLY A 17 50.09 13.43 -9.56
CA GLY A 17 49.96 12.49 -8.44
C GLY A 17 48.85 12.78 -7.44
N ASN A 18 48.75 14.01 -6.91
CA ASN A 18 47.83 14.31 -5.79
C ASN A 18 46.65 15.22 -6.14
N GLY A 19 46.74 16.05 -7.17
CA GLY A 19 45.69 17.04 -7.49
C GLY A 19 44.36 16.41 -7.91
N ALA A 20 44.40 15.29 -8.64
CA ALA A 20 43.21 14.59 -9.12
C ALA A 20 42.42 13.90 -8.00
N PHE A 21 43.11 13.38 -6.98
CA PHE A 21 42.47 12.72 -5.84
C PHE A 21 41.72 13.74 -4.95
N TRP A 22 42.35 14.87 -4.63
CA TRP A 22 41.73 15.92 -3.82
C TRP A 22 40.55 16.59 -4.54
N SER A 23 40.66 16.80 -5.84
CA SER A 23 39.56 17.36 -6.63
C SER A 23 38.36 16.42 -6.73
N LEU A 24 38.57 15.11 -6.90
CA LEU A 24 37.48 14.12 -6.86
C LEU A 24 36.82 14.02 -5.48
N LEU A 25 37.59 14.12 -4.40
CA LEU A 25 37.08 14.07 -3.03
C LEU A 25 36.22 15.31 -2.69
N VAL A 26 36.66 16.50 -3.13
CA VAL A 26 35.89 17.75 -2.97
C VAL A 26 34.60 17.72 -3.81
N ILE A 27 34.66 17.24 -5.07
CA ILE A 27 33.46 17.07 -5.90
C ILE A 27 32.50 16.06 -5.28
N GLY A 28 33.00 14.95 -4.73
CA GLY A 28 32.19 13.96 -4.02
C GLY A 28 31.48 14.53 -2.79
N LEU A 29 32.19 15.31 -1.97
CA LEU A 29 31.60 15.99 -0.79
C LEU A 29 30.57 17.05 -1.17
N ILE A 30 30.81 17.81 -2.24
CA ILE A 30 29.85 18.80 -2.76
C ILE A 30 28.61 18.10 -3.32
N LEU A 31 28.74 16.98 -4.03
CA LEU A 31 27.60 16.21 -4.55
C LEU A 31 26.79 15.56 -3.43
N VAL A 32 27.43 15.01 -2.41
CA VAL A 32 26.75 14.45 -1.23
C VAL A 32 26.07 15.57 -0.42
N GLY A 33 26.73 16.71 -0.23
CA GLY A 33 26.16 17.88 0.43
C GLY A 33 24.99 18.49 -0.34
N ALA A 34 25.12 18.66 -1.66
CA ALA A 34 24.06 19.14 -2.54
C ALA A 34 22.88 18.16 -2.59
N GLY A 35 23.13 16.85 -2.58
CA GLY A 35 22.10 15.82 -2.46
C GLY A 35 21.34 15.90 -1.14
N ALA A 36 22.05 16.05 -0.02
CA ALA A 36 21.43 16.21 1.30
C ALA A 36 20.63 17.51 1.43
N ILE A 37 21.13 18.62 0.87
CA ILE A 37 20.44 19.91 0.82
C ILE A 37 19.22 19.84 -0.10
N TYR A 38 19.34 19.20 -1.26
CA TYR A 38 18.22 18.99 -2.19
C TYR A 38 17.12 18.13 -1.57
N ASP A 39 17.47 17.04 -0.89
CA ASP A 39 16.52 16.21 -0.17
C ASP A 39 15.86 16.95 0.99
N ARG A 40 16.61 17.80 1.71
CA ARG A 40 16.05 18.64 2.78
C ARG A 40 15.07 19.69 2.22
N HIS A 41 15.42 20.36 1.13
CA HIS A 41 14.52 21.30 0.44
C HIS A 41 13.29 20.62 -0.12
N ARG A 42 13.42 19.40 -0.65
CA ARG A 42 12.28 18.61 -1.16
C ARG A 42 11.33 18.23 -0.02
N ARG A 43 11.85 17.84 1.15
CA ARG A 43 11.04 17.57 2.34
C ARG A 43 10.34 18.83 2.84
N GLN A 44 11.04 19.96 2.91
CA GLN A 44 10.47 21.24 3.33
C GLN A 44 9.37 21.74 2.38
N LYS A 45 9.54 21.61 1.07
CA LYS A 45 8.49 21.97 0.10
C LYS A 45 7.25 21.07 0.25
N LYS A 46 7.44 19.76 0.43
CA LYS A 46 6.33 18.83 0.68
C LYS A 46 5.58 19.15 1.98
N GLN A 47 6.31 19.52 3.04
CA GLN A 47 5.71 19.97 4.29
C GLN A 47 4.93 21.28 4.11
N ALA A 48 5.49 22.25 3.39
CA ALA A 48 4.80 23.52 3.13
C ALA A 48 3.54 23.36 2.24
N ASP A 49 3.58 22.45 1.26
CA ASP A 49 2.41 22.15 0.42
C ASP A 49 1.35 21.35 1.18
N LEU A 50 1.77 20.47 2.11
CA LEU A 50 0.90 19.81 3.07
C LEU A 50 0.20 20.82 3.98
N ASP A 51 0.97 21.70 4.63
CA ASP A 51 0.45 22.70 5.57
C ASP A 51 -0.57 23.61 4.85
N ARG A 52 -0.26 24.03 3.61
CA ARG A 52 -1.22 24.80 2.78
C ARG A 52 -2.48 24.04 2.40
N LEU A 53 -2.43 22.72 2.27
CA LEU A 53 -3.60 21.91 1.95
C LEU A 53 -4.48 21.68 3.19
N LEU A 54 -3.86 21.46 4.35
CA LEU A 54 -4.56 21.37 5.64
C LEU A 54 -5.16 22.73 6.04
N ASP A 55 -4.42 23.84 5.82
CA ASP A 55 -4.89 25.20 6.08
C ASP A 55 -6.12 25.59 5.23
N ARG A 56 -6.30 24.95 4.06
CA ARG A 56 -7.43 25.20 3.16
C ARG A 56 -8.73 24.53 3.61
N ASP A 57 -8.66 23.46 4.39
CA ASP A 57 -9.82 22.77 4.95
C ASP A 57 -9.54 22.38 6.40
N PRO A 58 -9.97 23.21 7.38
CA PRO A 58 -9.69 22.99 8.80
C PRO A 58 -10.39 21.75 9.37
N ARG A 59 -11.18 21.03 8.57
CA ARG A 59 -11.80 19.75 8.93
C ARG A 59 -10.93 18.55 8.57
N LEU A 60 -9.78 18.77 7.93
CA LEU A 60 -8.82 17.73 7.61
C LEU A 60 -7.77 17.63 8.70
N ASP A 61 -7.61 16.43 9.23
CA ASP A 61 -6.62 16.14 10.25
C ASP A 61 -5.60 15.13 9.74
N HIS A 62 -4.32 15.48 9.82
CA HIS A 62 -3.25 14.49 9.66
C HIS A 62 -3.17 13.61 10.89
N THR A 63 -3.10 12.30 10.71
CA THR A 63 -3.08 11.33 11.80
C THR A 63 -2.06 10.21 11.52
N VAL A 64 -1.67 9.51 12.58
CA VAL A 64 -0.93 8.24 12.50
C VAL A 64 -1.76 7.06 13.01
N ILE A 65 -3.00 7.34 13.44
CA ILE A 65 -3.92 6.41 14.09
C ILE A 65 -5.29 6.57 13.40
N PRO A 66 -5.47 6.03 12.17
CA PRO A 66 -6.67 6.26 11.37
C PRO A 66 -7.92 5.72 12.08
N CYS A 67 -8.92 6.57 12.24
CA CYS A 67 -10.14 6.36 13.02
C CYS A 67 -9.89 5.95 14.49
N GLY A 68 -8.74 6.32 15.05
CA GLY A 68 -8.35 5.97 16.42
C GLY A 68 -7.87 4.52 16.60
N LEU A 69 -7.61 3.79 15.51
CA LEU A 69 -7.06 2.44 15.54
C LEU A 69 -5.54 2.41 15.46
N ARG A 70 -4.91 1.63 16.34
CA ARG A 70 -3.46 1.44 16.34
C ARG A 70 -3.02 0.51 15.21
N ASN A 71 -1.73 0.53 14.85
CA ASN A 71 -1.20 -0.33 13.79
C ASN A 71 -1.37 -1.83 14.07
N ASP A 72 -1.18 -2.25 15.33
CA ASP A 72 -1.39 -3.64 15.74
C ASP A 72 -2.87 -4.04 15.62
N GLU A 73 -3.77 -3.15 15.96
CA GLU A 73 -5.22 -3.33 15.81
C GLU A 73 -5.65 -3.44 14.34
N LEU A 74 -5.11 -2.58 13.48
CA LEU A 74 -5.35 -2.64 12.03
C LEU A 74 -4.80 -3.94 11.43
N ALA A 75 -3.55 -4.31 11.73
CA ALA A 75 -2.96 -5.55 11.23
C ALA A 75 -3.67 -6.80 11.73
N TRP A 76 -4.20 -6.77 12.96
CA TRP A 76 -4.89 -7.89 13.56
C TRP A 76 -6.33 -8.02 13.07
N TRP A 77 -7.08 -6.92 13.01
CA TRP A 77 -8.51 -6.93 12.68
C TRP A 77 -8.78 -6.87 11.18
N CYS A 78 -7.93 -6.24 10.37
CA CYS A 78 -8.16 -6.01 8.94
C CYS A 78 -7.33 -6.96 8.06
N GLN A 79 -7.95 -7.93 7.40
CA GLN A 79 -7.23 -8.92 6.57
C GLN A 79 -6.80 -8.33 5.22
N GLY A 80 -7.48 -7.29 4.75
CA GLY A 80 -7.11 -6.47 3.61
C GLY A 80 -5.84 -5.66 3.84
N LEU A 81 -5.31 -5.64 5.07
CA LEU A 81 -4.05 -5.03 5.45
C LEU A 81 -3.04 -6.13 5.83
N PRO A 82 -2.10 -6.51 4.95
CA PRO A 82 -1.16 -7.57 5.26
C PRO A 82 -0.25 -7.20 6.43
N ALA A 83 -0.09 -8.11 7.39
CA ALA A 83 0.85 -7.93 8.50
C ALA A 83 2.33 -7.99 8.04
N GLY A 84 2.60 -8.58 6.88
CA GLY A 84 3.96 -8.83 6.40
C GLY A 84 4.74 -9.83 7.27
N ASP A 85 5.99 -10.07 6.88
CA ASP A 85 6.88 -11.05 7.53
C ASP A 85 7.70 -10.45 8.67
N ARG A 86 7.79 -9.11 8.74
CA ARG A 86 8.67 -8.45 9.70
C ARG A 86 8.08 -7.16 10.28
N ASN A 87 7.84 -6.18 9.43
CA ASN A 87 7.37 -4.86 9.83
C ASN A 87 6.14 -4.48 9.01
N ASN A 88 5.26 -3.70 9.62
CA ASN A 88 4.10 -3.10 8.97
C ASN A 88 3.67 -1.81 9.68
N GLY A 89 2.77 -1.07 9.05
CA GLY A 89 2.02 -0.01 9.71
C GLY A 89 1.44 1.02 8.76
N VAL A 90 0.91 2.09 9.36
CA VAL A 90 0.48 3.29 8.63
C VAL A 90 1.68 4.20 8.39
N ARG A 91 1.91 4.59 7.13
CA ARG A 91 2.97 5.55 6.78
C ARG A 91 2.48 6.99 6.79
N TYR A 92 1.31 7.21 6.21
CA TYR A 92 0.64 8.50 6.11
C TYR A 92 -0.85 8.25 6.28
N ALA A 93 -1.54 9.11 7.01
CA ALA A 93 -3.00 9.10 7.07
C ALA A 93 -3.55 10.51 7.17
N VAL A 94 -4.70 10.71 6.54
CA VAL A 94 -5.50 11.93 6.64
C VAL A 94 -6.93 11.53 6.94
N GLU A 95 -7.57 12.28 7.82
CA GLU A 95 -8.95 12.10 8.20
C GLU A 95 -9.79 13.31 7.82
N GLY A 96 -11.08 13.07 7.64
CA GLY A 96 -12.06 14.13 7.80
C GLY A 96 -13.47 13.66 7.52
N PRO A 97 -14.44 14.58 7.60
CA PRO A 97 -15.84 14.24 7.59
C PRO A 97 -16.33 13.82 6.20
N MET A 98 -17.27 12.88 6.19
CA MET A 98 -18.03 12.42 5.05
C MET A 98 -19.50 12.39 5.45
N ARG A 99 -20.35 12.98 4.61
CA ARG A 99 -21.80 12.91 4.81
C ARG A 99 -22.36 11.68 4.13
N VAL A 100 -23.17 10.91 4.84
CA VAL A 100 -23.87 9.74 4.31
C VAL A 100 -25.19 9.54 5.06
N ASP A 101 -26.26 9.31 4.32
CA ASP A 101 -27.55 8.95 4.88
C ASP A 101 -27.65 7.42 4.96
N LEU A 102 -27.57 6.89 6.19
CA LEU A 102 -27.72 5.47 6.49
C LEU A 102 -29.16 5.10 6.91
N GLY A 103 -30.07 6.08 6.90
CA GLY A 103 -31.45 5.94 7.33
C GLY A 103 -31.73 6.48 8.75
N PRO A 104 -32.98 6.33 9.22
CA PRO A 104 -33.47 7.03 10.41
C PRO A 104 -32.70 6.66 11.69
N GLY A 105 -32.24 7.68 12.41
CA GLY A 105 -31.58 7.53 13.71
C GLY A 105 -30.07 7.25 13.65
N MET A 106 -29.47 7.28 12.46
CA MET A 106 -28.02 7.25 12.28
C MET A 106 -27.47 8.67 12.11
N PRO A 107 -26.22 8.94 12.52
CA PRO A 107 -25.60 10.23 12.22
C PRO A 107 -25.37 10.39 10.72
N ASP A 108 -25.63 11.60 10.22
CA ASP A 108 -25.47 11.96 8.81
C ASP A 108 -24.01 12.26 8.43
N GLU A 109 -23.11 12.33 9.42
CA GLU A 109 -21.70 12.65 9.26
C GLU A 109 -20.83 11.61 9.96
N LEU A 110 -19.93 10.99 9.19
CA LEU A 110 -18.96 9.99 9.65
C LEU A 110 -17.54 10.49 9.35
N ASN A 111 -16.56 10.04 10.12
CA ASN A 111 -15.16 10.29 9.79
C ASN A 111 -14.59 9.17 8.92
N VAL A 112 -13.93 9.57 7.84
CA VAL A 112 -13.20 8.69 6.93
C VAL A 112 -11.72 9.02 7.02
N ALA A 113 -10.90 8.00 7.24
CA ALA A 113 -9.46 8.10 7.15
C ALA A 113 -9.00 7.47 5.83
N ALA A 114 -8.20 8.20 5.05
CA ALA A 114 -7.45 7.66 3.93
C ALA A 114 -5.98 7.52 4.35
N PHE A 115 -5.39 6.36 4.11
CA PHE A 115 -4.03 6.07 4.56
C PHE A 115 -3.26 5.14 3.63
N GLN A 116 -1.94 5.19 3.73
CA GLN A 116 -1.04 4.24 3.08
C GLN A 116 -0.58 3.21 4.09
N TRP A 117 -1.05 1.97 3.92
CA TRP A 117 -0.53 0.81 4.63
C TRP A 117 0.75 0.32 3.96
N TRP A 118 1.78 0.01 4.74
CA TRP A 118 3.00 -0.60 4.25
C TRP A 118 3.34 -1.85 5.06
N TRP A 119 4.02 -2.80 4.42
CA TRP A 119 4.54 -4.00 5.08
C TRP A 119 5.81 -4.50 4.40
N GLU A 120 6.60 -5.29 5.11
CA GLU A 120 7.79 -5.95 4.57
C GLU A 120 7.52 -7.42 4.31
N GLU A 121 7.85 -7.89 3.11
CA GLU A 121 7.76 -9.29 2.71
C GLU A 121 9.17 -9.86 2.46
N GLU A 122 9.43 -11.06 2.98
CA GLU A 122 10.65 -11.81 2.75
C GLU A 122 10.70 -12.28 1.30
N ARG A 123 11.52 -11.62 0.50
CA ARG A 123 11.89 -12.13 -0.82
C ARG A 123 12.95 -13.18 -0.63
N ARG A 124 12.56 -14.44 -0.74
CA ARG A 124 13.53 -15.54 -0.89
C ARG A 124 14.18 -15.39 -2.26
N ASP A 125 15.43 -14.95 -2.26
CA ASP A 125 16.30 -15.05 -3.43
C ASP A 125 16.52 -16.54 -3.70
N ASN A 126 15.64 -17.13 -4.50
CA ASN A 126 15.93 -18.39 -5.16
C ASN A 126 17.08 -18.10 -6.12
N ASN A 127 18.29 -18.27 -5.62
CA ASN A 127 19.54 -18.07 -6.32
C ASN A 127 19.61 -19.09 -7.48
N ARG A 128 18.90 -18.80 -8.58
CA ARG A 128 19.04 -19.46 -9.88
C ARG A 128 20.37 -19.01 -10.48
N ARG A 129 21.47 -19.48 -9.89
CA ARG A 129 22.78 -19.54 -10.53
C ARG A 129 23.02 -20.96 -11.00
N ASN A 130 22.83 -21.18 -12.31
CA ASN A 130 23.27 -22.26 -13.22
C ASN A 130 22.09 -22.84 -14.03
N ARG A 131 22.02 -22.77 -15.37
CA ARG A 131 22.99 -22.41 -16.43
C ARG A 131 22.25 -21.85 -17.64
N GLY A 132 22.66 -20.70 -18.14
CA GLY A 132 22.50 -20.34 -19.54
C GLY A 132 23.65 -20.93 -20.36
N ILE A 133 23.30 -21.73 -21.36
CA ILE A 133 23.83 -21.79 -22.73
C ILE A 133 25.24 -21.18 -22.97
N GLY A 134 26.18 -22.03 -23.42
CA GLY A 134 27.38 -21.64 -24.17
C GLY A 134 28.68 -22.31 -23.72
N GLY A 135 29.12 -23.39 -24.38
CA GLY A 135 30.47 -23.93 -24.19
C GLY A 135 30.63 -25.41 -24.57
N PHE A 136 31.06 -25.65 -25.81
CA PHE A 136 31.74 -26.88 -26.22
C PHE A 136 32.97 -27.12 -25.31
N GLY A 137 33.13 -28.32 -24.74
CA GLY A 137 34.34 -28.69 -24.00
C GLY A 137 34.22 -30.07 -23.33
N PRO A 138 35.16 -31.00 -23.57
CA PRO A 138 34.98 -32.41 -23.27
C PRO A 138 35.16 -32.74 -21.79
N ARG A 139 34.48 -33.82 -21.38
CA ARG A 139 34.68 -34.56 -20.13
C ARG A 139 36.18 -34.77 -19.88
N THR A 140 36.69 -34.29 -18.76
CA THR A 140 37.83 -34.92 -18.09
C THR A 140 37.50 -35.13 -16.62
N SER A 141 37.52 -36.40 -16.25
CA SER A 141 37.42 -36.93 -14.91
C SER A 141 38.77 -36.83 -14.22
N SER A 142 38.84 -36.10 -13.10
CA SER A 142 39.70 -36.40 -11.93
C SER A 142 39.79 -35.17 -11.03
N GLY A 143 39.43 -35.33 -9.75
CA GLY A 143 39.47 -34.25 -8.77
C GLY A 143 38.69 -34.62 -7.51
N MET A 144 39.34 -35.38 -6.63
CA MET A 144 38.86 -35.71 -5.30
C MET A 144 38.57 -34.44 -4.47
N SER A 145 37.60 -34.58 -3.57
CA SER A 145 37.04 -33.60 -2.65
C SER A 145 38.07 -32.77 -1.88
N LEU A 146 37.69 -31.54 -1.49
CA LEU A 146 37.72 -31.06 -0.09
C LEU A 146 37.27 -29.59 -0.02
N GLY A 147 36.43 -29.26 0.95
CA GLY A 147 36.35 -27.90 1.49
C GLY A 147 35.07 -27.15 1.18
N GLY A 148 34.25 -26.98 2.23
CA GLY A 148 33.30 -25.88 2.31
C GLY A 148 31.89 -26.21 1.86
N SER A 149 31.17 -26.96 2.71
CA SER A 149 29.75 -26.67 2.93
C SER A 149 29.66 -25.27 3.55
N SER A 150 29.92 -24.24 2.73
CA SER A 150 29.43 -22.90 2.98
C SER A 150 27.94 -23.03 2.77
N SER A 151 27.21 -23.18 3.88
CA SER A 151 25.84 -22.71 3.97
C SER A 151 25.87 -21.26 3.50
N THR A 152 25.70 -21.05 2.20
CA THR A 152 25.44 -19.74 1.63
C THR A 152 24.07 -19.39 2.17
N MET A 153 24.05 -18.90 3.42
CA MET A 153 22.90 -18.32 4.09
C MET A 153 22.33 -17.37 3.07
N GLY A 154 21.23 -17.77 2.42
CA GLY A 154 20.50 -16.89 1.52
C GLY A 154 20.24 -15.64 2.34
N ARG A 155 20.84 -14.52 1.94
CA ARG A 155 20.70 -13.26 2.66
C ARG A 155 19.22 -12.92 2.59
N ARG A 156 18.49 -13.10 3.68
CA ARG A 156 17.06 -12.77 3.75
C ARG A 156 16.92 -11.31 3.37
N ARG A 157 16.25 -11.04 2.26
CA ARG A 157 15.99 -9.69 1.79
C ARG A 157 14.53 -9.40 2.00
N TYR A 158 14.25 -8.31 2.69
CA TYR A 158 12.89 -7.81 2.85
C TYR A 158 12.62 -6.76 1.79
N VAL A 159 11.45 -6.83 1.17
CA VAL A 159 10.96 -5.85 0.20
C VAL A 159 9.72 -5.19 0.79
N GLU A 160 9.74 -3.87 0.80
CA GLU A 160 8.60 -3.09 1.23
C GLU A 160 7.51 -3.10 0.15
N GLN A 161 6.29 -3.37 0.59
CA GLN A 161 5.06 -3.33 -0.19
C GLN A 161 4.12 -2.29 0.42
N LYS A 162 3.18 -1.80 -0.40
CA LYS A 162 2.25 -0.73 0.00
C LYS A 162 0.87 -0.97 -0.58
N THR A 163 -0.14 -0.47 0.12
CA THR A 163 -1.52 -0.45 -0.36
C THR A 163 -2.24 0.78 0.18
N PRO A 164 -2.94 1.54 -0.67
CA PRO A 164 -3.86 2.57 -0.20
C PRO A 164 -5.08 1.91 0.43
N ALA A 165 -5.55 2.51 1.51
CA ALA A 165 -6.72 2.06 2.22
C ALA A 165 -7.54 3.24 2.73
N ALA A 166 -8.84 2.99 2.87
CA ALA A 166 -9.78 3.84 3.54
C ALA A 166 -10.38 3.07 4.72
N VAL A 167 -10.53 3.73 5.86
CA VAL A 167 -11.30 3.19 6.98
C VAL A 167 -12.32 4.22 7.45
N VAL A 168 -13.50 3.73 7.82
CA VAL A 168 -14.61 4.53 8.32
C VAL A 168 -15.08 3.93 9.64
N LYS A 169 -15.23 4.79 10.65
CA LYS A 169 -15.89 4.40 11.90
C LYS A 169 -17.40 4.46 11.72
N LEU A 170 -18.03 3.30 11.75
CA LEU A 170 -19.48 3.14 11.67
C LEU A 170 -20.14 3.57 12.98
N PRO A 171 -21.37 4.10 12.93
CA PRO A 171 -22.12 4.49 14.11
C PRO A 171 -22.76 3.30 14.85
N VAL A 172 -22.57 2.09 14.31
CA VAL A 172 -23.11 0.84 14.84
C VAL A 172 -22.00 -0.19 14.94
N THR A 173 -22.14 -1.13 15.89
CA THR A 173 -21.27 -2.29 16.00
C THR A 173 -21.90 -3.47 15.26
N VAL A 174 -21.17 -4.02 14.31
CA VAL A 174 -21.44 -5.27 13.60
C VAL A 174 -20.64 -6.37 14.29
N ASP A 175 -21.31 -7.23 15.05
CA ASP A 175 -20.64 -8.30 15.83
C ASP A 175 -19.88 -9.30 14.95
N ASN A 176 -20.33 -9.48 13.71
CA ASN A 176 -19.87 -10.50 12.80
C ASN A 176 -19.10 -9.91 11.63
N ARG A 177 -17.91 -10.46 11.40
CA ARG A 177 -17.02 -10.02 10.33
C ARG A 177 -17.54 -10.48 8.96
N VAL A 178 -17.55 -9.57 7.99
CA VAL A 178 -17.76 -9.85 6.56
C VAL A 178 -16.58 -9.31 5.77
N ILE A 179 -15.95 -10.17 4.97
CA ILE A 179 -14.79 -9.84 4.14
C ILE A 179 -15.15 -10.21 2.71
N ILE A 180 -15.01 -9.24 1.80
CA ILE A 180 -15.18 -9.43 0.37
C ILE A 180 -13.83 -9.09 -0.26
N ARG A 181 -13.14 -10.08 -0.81
CA ARG A 181 -11.82 -9.91 -1.39
C ARG A 181 -11.78 -10.38 -2.84
N PRO A 182 -10.93 -9.79 -3.70
CA PRO A 182 -10.72 -10.30 -5.04
C PRO A 182 -10.28 -11.76 -4.99
N GLU A 183 -10.91 -12.59 -5.82
CA GLU A 183 -10.59 -14.00 -5.92
C GLU A 183 -9.23 -14.17 -6.61
N SER A 184 -8.44 -15.12 -6.12
CA SER A 184 -7.14 -15.46 -6.70
C SER A 184 -7.30 -15.97 -8.14
N LEU A 185 -6.24 -15.91 -8.96
CA LEU A 185 -6.29 -16.48 -10.32
C LEU A 185 -6.68 -17.97 -10.32
N PHE A 186 -6.25 -18.73 -9.31
CA PHE A 186 -6.60 -20.14 -9.14
C PHE A 186 -8.04 -20.34 -8.67
N GLY A 187 -8.55 -19.47 -7.80
CA GLY A 187 -9.95 -19.44 -7.41
C GLY A 187 -10.88 -19.08 -8.57
N ARG A 188 -10.50 -18.10 -9.39
CA ARG A 188 -11.18 -17.70 -10.63
C ARG A 188 -11.29 -18.86 -11.62
N ALA A 189 -10.26 -19.70 -11.70
CA ALA A 189 -10.25 -20.92 -12.51
C ALA A 189 -11.08 -22.08 -11.91
N GLY A 190 -11.66 -21.91 -10.72
CA GLY A 190 -12.48 -22.90 -10.04
C GLY A 190 -11.69 -24.00 -9.33
N ILE A 191 -10.37 -23.84 -9.17
CA ILE A 191 -9.48 -24.85 -8.58
C ILE A 191 -9.55 -24.80 -7.05
N THR A 192 -9.70 -23.60 -6.48
CA THR A 192 -9.83 -23.37 -5.03
C THR A 192 -11.10 -22.57 -4.76
N ARG A 193 -12.27 -23.23 -4.75
CA ARG A 193 -13.51 -22.58 -4.32
C ARG A 193 -13.60 -22.61 -2.79
N GLY A 194 -13.81 -21.45 -2.19
CA GLY A 194 -14.05 -21.30 -0.75
C GLY A 194 -14.91 -20.08 -0.47
N GLY A 195 -15.56 -20.04 0.69
CA GLY A 195 -16.43 -18.93 1.09
C GLY A 195 -17.89 -19.08 0.66
N HIS A 196 -18.70 -18.06 0.98
CA HIS A 196 -20.13 -18.02 0.70
C HIS A 196 -20.40 -17.73 -0.77
N GLN A 197 -21.40 -18.41 -1.35
CA GLN A 197 -21.83 -18.23 -2.74
C GLN A 197 -23.11 -17.41 -2.81
N PHE A 198 -23.19 -16.53 -3.80
CA PHE A 198 -24.32 -15.64 -4.05
C PHE A 198 -24.99 -15.94 -5.40
N GLU A 199 -26.06 -15.23 -5.72
CA GLU A 199 -26.81 -15.45 -6.96
C GLU A 199 -26.02 -15.09 -8.21
N SER A 200 -25.18 -14.03 -8.16
CA SER A 200 -24.39 -13.61 -9.32
C SER A 200 -23.18 -14.52 -9.54
N ALA A 201 -23.23 -15.29 -10.63
CA ALA A 201 -22.10 -16.10 -11.09
C ALA A 201 -20.88 -15.24 -11.48
N GLU A 202 -21.08 -13.99 -11.91
CA GLU A 202 -19.96 -13.08 -12.15
C GLU A 202 -19.30 -12.63 -10.84
N PHE A 203 -20.10 -12.26 -9.85
CA PHE A 203 -19.61 -11.88 -8.53
C PHE A 203 -18.81 -13.02 -7.89
N ASN A 204 -19.37 -14.24 -7.83
CA ASN A 204 -18.70 -15.42 -7.25
C ASN A 204 -17.42 -15.83 -7.99
N ARG A 205 -17.28 -15.45 -9.26
CA ARG A 205 -16.04 -15.69 -10.02
C ARG A 205 -14.97 -14.67 -9.66
N ARG A 206 -15.36 -13.42 -9.40
CA ARG A 206 -14.42 -12.32 -9.15
C ARG A 206 -14.06 -12.14 -7.69
N PHE A 207 -14.93 -12.53 -6.77
CA PHE A 207 -14.80 -12.27 -5.35
C PHE A 207 -14.99 -13.53 -4.52
N ARG A 208 -14.22 -13.57 -3.43
CA ARG A 208 -14.42 -14.49 -2.32
C ARG A 208 -15.05 -13.75 -1.17
N VAL A 209 -16.13 -14.32 -0.62
CA VAL A 209 -16.79 -13.78 0.56
C VAL A 209 -16.58 -14.69 1.76
N GLU A 210 -16.04 -14.12 2.83
CA GLU A 210 -15.89 -14.81 4.11
C GLU A 210 -16.69 -14.09 5.18
N ALA A 211 -17.55 -14.83 5.85
CA ALA A 211 -18.29 -14.36 7.01
C ALA A 211 -18.50 -15.52 7.98
N MET A 212 -18.52 -15.22 9.28
CA MET A 212 -18.83 -16.23 10.29
C MET A 212 -20.26 -16.76 10.11
N GLU A 213 -21.18 -15.87 9.71
CA GLU A 213 -22.60 -16.19 9.53
C GLU A 213 -23.04 -15.89 8.09
N GLN A 214 -23.48 -16.93 7.38
CA GLN A 214 -23.91 -16.81 5.99
C GLN A 214 -25.12 -15.88 5.82
N HIS A 215 -26.09 -15.95 6.74
CA HIS A 215 -27.32 -15.16 6.64
C HIS A 215 -27.05 -13.65 6.74
N LEU A 216 -26.08 -13.24 7.55
CA LEU A 216 -25.66 -11.85 7.64
C LEU A 216 -24.98 -11.38 6.35
N ALA A 217 -24.13 -12.22 5.76
CA ALA A 217 -23.50 -11.92 4.47
C ALA A 217 -24.55 -11.77 3.36
N LEU A 218 -25.58 -12.63 3.35
CA LEU A 218 -26.72 -12.52 2.42
C LEU A 218 -27.58 -11.27 2.66
N ALA A 219 -27.74 -10.84 3.92
CA ALA A 219 -28.47 -9.63 4.24
C ALA A 219 -27.71 -8.34 3.85
N LEU A 220 -26.37 -8.40 3.82
CA LEU A 220 -25.50 -7.28 3.46
C LEU A 220 -25.24 -7.21 1.95
N ILE A 221 -25.03 -8.35 1.30
CA ILE A 221 -24.57 -8.47 -0.09
C ILE A 221 -25.77 -8.85 -0.98
N ASP A 222 -26.64 -7.89 -1.23
CA ASP A 222 -27.76 -8.04 -2.17
C ASP A 222 -27.29 -7.94 -3.64
N ALA A 223 -28.21 -8.06 -4.59
CA ALA A 223 -27.89 -7.98 -6.01
C ALA A 223 -27.27 -6.63 -6.43
N ASN A 224 -27.71 -5.52 -5.81
CA ASN A 224 -27.20 -4.19 -6.10
C ASN A 224 -25.76 -4.02 -5.57
N PHE A 225 -25.49 -4.52 -4.37
CA PHE A 225 -24.14 -4.54 -3.80
C PHE A 225 -23.20 -5.42 -4.63
N GLN A 226 -23.66 -6.59 -5.08
CA GLN A 226 -22.87 -7.47 -5.96
C GLN A 226 -22.51 -6.75 -7.28
N GLN A 227 -23.44 -6.04 -7.89
CA GLN A 227 -23.20 -5.27 -9.11
C GLN A 227 -22.20 -4.14 -8.88
N LEU A 228 -22.39 -3.35 -7.80
CA LEU A 228 -21.46 -2.28 -7.42
C LEU A 228 -20.02 -2.81 -7.26
N MET A 229 -19.84 -3.94 -6.58
CA MET A 229 -18.52 -4.53 -6.38
C MET A 229 -17.86 -4.93 -7.70
N VAL A 230 -18.61 -5.57 -8.60
CA VAL A 230 -18.11 -6.01 -9.91
C VAL A 230 -17.70 -4.83 -10.81
N GLU A 231 -18.50 -3.77 -10.81
CA GLU A 231 -18.32 -2.62 -11.71
C GLU A 231 -17.29 -1.61 -11.20
N ASN A 232 -17.29 -1.33 -9.90
CA ASN A 232 -16.52 -0.22 -9.33
C ASN A 232 -15.34 -0.66 -8.46
N PHE A 233 -15.37 -1.89 -7.92
CA PHE A 233 -14.39 -2.37 -6.94
C PHE A 233 -13.74 -3.71 -7.31
N PRO A 234 -13.37 -3.96 -8.59
CA PRO A 234 -12.95 -5.29 -9.07
C PRO A 234 -11.68 -5.83 -8.39
N ASP A 235 -10.81 -4.93 -7.91
CA ASP A 235 -9.52 -5.26 -7.32
C ASP A 235 -9.37 -4.73 -5.89
N GLN A 236 -10.50 -4.41 -5.23
CA GLN A 236 -10.50 -3.92 -3.86
C GLN A 236 -11.09 -4.97 -2.90
N THR A 237 -10.51 -5.00 -1.71
CA THR A 237 -11.01 -5.72 -0.55
C THR A 237 -11.89 -4.79 0.26
N VAL A 238 -13.11 -5.24 0.58
CA VAL A 238 -14.04 -4.55 1.46
C VAL A 238 -14.26 -5.40 2.69
N GLU A 239 -14.07 -4.82 3.87
CA GLU A 239 -14.30 -5.50 5.14
C GLU A 239 -15.21 -4.69 6.03
N ILE A 240 -16.16 -5.37 6.67
CA ILE A 240 -17.03 -4.80 7.68
C ILE A 240 -16.90 -5.66 8.93
N PHE A 241 -16.49 -5.03 10.03
CA PHE A 241 -16.26 -5.70 11.31
C PHE A 241 -16.35 -4.70 12.46
N GLY A 242 -17.01 -5.09 13.56
CA GLY A 242 -17.20 -4.22 14.70
C GLY A 242 -17.83 -2.90 14.24
N SER A 243 -17.24 -1.78 14.65
CA SER A 243 -17.67 -0.46 14.20
C SER A 243 -16.88 0.07 13.01
N LEU A 244 -16.41 -0.79 12.10
CA LEU A 244 -15.49 -0.40 11.03
C LEU A 244 -15.93 -0.89 9.66
N LEU A 245 -15.76 -0.01 8.68
CA LEU A 245 -15.69 -0.34 7.26
C LEU A 245 -14.27 -0.07 6.77
N LEU A 246 -13.62 -1.07 6.20
CA LEU A 246 -12.33 -0.96 5.52
C LEU A 246 -12.52 -1.16 4.02
N VAL A 247 -11.84 -0.34 3.24
CA VAL A 247 -11.68 -0.52 1.79
C VAL A 247 -10.19 -0.47 1.48
N ALA A 248 -9.60 -1.55 0.99
CA ALA A 248 -8.18 -1.66 0.72
C ALA A 248 -7.94 -2.28 -0.67
N GLY A 249 -7.10 -1.70 -1.51
CA GLY A 249 -6.93 -2.25 -2.85
C GLY A 249 -6.06 -1.42 -3.78
N THR A 250 -6.06 -1.78 -5.06
CA THR A 250 -4.95 -1.49 -5.98
C THR A 250 -4.53 -0.01 -6.04
N PRO A 251 -3.24 0.30 -5.87
CA PRO A 251 -2.71 1.64 -6.05
C PRO A 251 -2.84 2.08 -7.50
N THR A 252 -3.79 2.98 -7.78
CA THR A 252 -3.75 3.79 -9.01
C THR A 252 -2.82 4.99 -8.86
N HIS A 253 -2.45 5.37 -7.63
CA HIS A 253 -1.58 6.49 -7.36
C HIS A 253 -0.11 6.08 -7.27
N ARG A 254 0.72 6.68 -8.13
CA ARG A 254 2.19 6.53 -8.12
C ARG A 254 2.88 7.41 -7.06
N ASP A 255 2.13 8.25 -6.34
CA ASP A 255 2.68 9.18 -5.36
C ASP A 255 2.58 8.61 -3.94
N ASP A 256 3.68 8.04 -3.48
CA ASP A 256 3.86 7.50 -2.12
C ASP A 256 4.17 8.59 -1.08
N SER A 257 3.66 9.81 -1.26
CA SER A 257 3.84 10.90 -0.31
C SER A 257 2.55 11.22 0.42
N LEU A 258 2.65 11.95 1.53
CA LEU A 258 1.49 12.42 2.27
C LEU A 258 0.55 13.29 1.39
N THR A 259 1.09 14.07 0.45
CA THR A 259 0.31 14.79 -0.56
C THR A 259 -0.50 13.82 -1.43
N GLY A 260 0.11 12.70 -1.81
CA GLY A 260 -0.58 11.60 -2.47
C GLY A 260 -1.72 11.05 -1.62
N THR A 261 -1.50 10.83 -0.32
CA THR A 261 -2.53 10.38 0.62
C THR A 261 -3.67 11.38 0.80
N ILE A 262 -3.38 12.68 0.81
CA ILE A 262 -4.42 13.73 0.80
C ILE A 262 -5.23 13.68 -0.49
N GLY A 263 -4.55 13.48 -1.62
CA GLY A 263 -5.22 13.25 -2.91
C GLY A 263 -6.13 12.02 -2.95
N LEU A 264 -5.88 11.01 -2.10
CA LEU A 264 -6.73 9.81 -1.98
C LEU A 264 -8.03 10.08 -1.20
N LEU A 265 -8.06 11.05 -0.29
CA LEU A 265 -9.19 11.25 0.61
C LEU A 265 -10.53 11.50 -0.11
N PRO A 266 -10.62 12.31 -1.18
CA PRO A 266 -11.86 12.46 -1.93
C PRO A 266 -12.37 11.13 -2.52
N ALA A 267 -11.47 10.31 -3.07
CA ALA A 267 -11.83 8.99 -3.61
C ALA A 267 -12.26 8.04 -2.48
N ALA A 268 -11.50 8.00 -1.37
CA ALA A 268 -11.83 7.22 -0.19
C ALA A 268 -13.23 7.56 0.36
N ARG A 269 -13.58 8.85 0.45
CA ARG A 269 -14.92 9.30 0.84
C ARG A 269 -15.98 8.87 -0.16
N GLN A 270 -15.72 9.03 -1.46
CA GLN A 270 -16.67 8.62 -2.50
C GLN A 270 -16.94 7.11 -2.48
N ASP A 271 -15.89 6.31 -2.33
CA ASP A 271 -15.94 4.85 -2.31
C ASP A 271 -16.65 4.34 -1.06
N ALA A 272 -16.27 4.86 0.12
CA ALA A 272 -16.97 4.57 1.36
C ALA A 272 -18.46 4.95 1.29
N HIS A 273 -18.78 6.14 0.77
CA HIS A 273 -20.17 6.57 0.60
C HIS A 273 -20.96 5.64 -0.32
N ARG A 274 -20.37 5.23 -1.46
CA ARG A 274 -21.00 4.29 -2.39
C ARG A 274 -21.27 2.94 -1.75
N ILE A 275 -20.28 2.38 -1.05
CA ILE A 275 -20.39 1.10 -0.37
C ILE A 275 -21.48 1.17 0.72
N LEU A 276 -21.43 2.18 1.59
CA LEU A 276 -22.40 2.34 2.68
C LEU A 276 -23.83 2.51 2.20
N ARG A 277 -24.03 3.22 1.09
CA ARG A 277 -25.35 3.39 0.46
C ARG A 277 -25.85 2.16 -0.26
N ALA A 278 -24.96 1.31 -0.75
CA ALA A 278 -25.36 0.06 -1.39
C ALA A 278 -25.75 -1.01 -0.37
N VAL A 279 -25.32 -0.90 0.90
CA VAL A 279 -25.80 -1.77 1.96
C VAL A 279 -27.31 -1.58 2.15
N PRO A 280 -28.13 -2.65 2.13
CA PRO A 280 -29.58 -2.53 2.22
C PRO A 280 -30.03 -1.79 3.49
N PRO A 281 -31.00 -0.85 3.40
CA PRO A 281 -31.52 -0.15 4.59
C PRO A 281 -32.12 -1.07 5.66
N ALA A 282 -32.60 -2.25 5.27
CA ALA A 282 -33.06 -3.27 6.22
C ALA A 282 -31.92 -3.79 7.11
N TYR A 283 -30.71 -3.93 6.56
CA TYR A 283 -29.52 -4.33 7.29
C TYR A 283 -29.17 -3.29 8.38
N TRP A 284 -29.08 -2.01 8.01
CA TRP A 284 -28.77 -0.95 8.97
C TRP A 284 -29.81 -0.83 10.08
N ARG A 285 -31.09 -1.01 9.77
CA ARG A 285 -32.17 -1.04 10.77
C ARG A 285 -32.01 -2.22 11.74
N ALA A 286 -31.69 -3.41 11.23
CA ALA A 286 -31.50 -4.60 12.06
C ALA A 286 -30.31 -4.42 13.02
N VAL A 287 -29.15 -3.99 12.51
CA VAL A 287 -27.97 -3.73 13.33
C VAL A 287 -28.22 -2.59 14.33
N GLY A 288 -28.86 -1.51 13.91
CA GLY A 288 -29.19 -0.37 14.77
C GLY A 288 -30.23 -0.69 15.86
N ALA A 289 -31.15 -1.64 15.64
CA ALA A 289 -32.07 -2.12 16.67
C ALA A 289 -31.33 -2.93 17.74
N LEU A 290 -30.42 -3.82 17.33
CA LEU A 290 -29.59 -4.61 18.24
C LEU A 290 -28.69 -3.74 19.12
N ASN A 291 -28.11 -2.68 18.55
CA ASN A 291 -27.23 -1.77 19.29
C ASN A 291 -27.99 -0.89 20.30
N ARG A 292 -29.29 -0.61 20.09
CA ARG A 292 -30.11 0.17 21.05
C ARG A 292 -30.63 -0.64 22.24
N GLY A 293 -30.62 -1.97 22.13
CA GLY A 293 -31.02 -2.88 23.22
C GLY A 293 -29.89 -3.28 24.16
N ARG A 294 -28.66 -2.80 23.90
CA ARG A 294 -27.47 -2.99 24.74
C ARG A 294 -27.18 -1.69 25.48
#